data_AF-A0A3N6G0T4-F1
#
_entry.id   AF-A0A3N6G0T4-F1
#
_cell.length_a   1.000
_cell.length_b   1.000
_cell.length_c   1.000
_cell.angle_alpha   90.00
_cell.angle_beta   90.00
_cell.angle_gamma   90.00
#
_symmetry.space_group_name_H-M   'P 1'
#
loop_
_entity.id
_entity.type
_entity.pdbx_description
1 polymer ?
#
loop_
_entity_poly.entity_id
_entity_poly.type
_entity_poly.pdbx_seq_one_letter_code
_entity_poly.pdbx_strand_id
1 'polypeptide(L)'
;MTDLTAALSPGQTMLLTTMAQQYLMANEWPVWQFTVDSLDRNELDAEELIRSLPRVGSSGHVGPSYGLTSHSSFHIADDDRPALTIAAALHVPELQPYMAAPFLRVLHVLIAIQRNAPLSTQKATRPHITRADIERKLPGLPRGFMDGLPDILTREPATRGGSSGSERGAWWRELRREIRQYREVTTLQEYVHTTARLITAQAETIPAPYPLVPAPAPISAVGPYVDEELIADLEAKATNFRTDKLLALVRELNANYANQHPYACQMLLRAILDHIPPVFGQERFQHVVAQGPWGKTEKTYMKQLTEFRASADDALHRQIGTRTSRFSIGDLPTRASVNALLEGVRDHLPVIQQQET
;
A
#
# COMPACT_ATOMS: atom_id res chain seq x y z
N MET A 1 -1.27 15.74 -16.08
CA MET A 1 -2.15 14.67 -15.55
C MET A 1 -1.62 13.37 -16.10
N THR A 2 -1.30 12.40 -15.26
CA THR A 2 -0.87 11.08 -15.73
C THR A 2 -2.05 10.41 -16.41
N ASP A 3 -1.86 9.99 -17.65
CA ASP A 3 -2.90 9.35 -18.45
C ASP A 3 -2.68 7.83 -18.41
N LEU A 4 -3.66 7.09 -17.86
CA LEU A 4 -3.62 5.62 -17.85
C LEU A 4 -3.70 5.01 -19.25
N THR A 5 -4.07 5.80 -20.25
CA THR A 5 -4.12 5.39 -21.67
C THR A 5 -2.83 5.73 -22.43
N ALA A 6 -1.86 6.40 -21.80
CA ALA A 6 -0.59 6.72 -22.42
C ALA A 6 0.16 5.46 -22.85
N ALA A 7 0.87 5.55 -23.98
CA ALA A 7 1.69 4.46 -24.49
C ALA A 7 2.75 4.05 -23.47
N LEU A 8 2.84 2.74 -23.22
CA LEU A 8 3.81 2.17 -22.30
C LEU A 8 5.17 1.93 -22.97
N SER A 9 6.23 1.95 -22.17
CA SER A 9 7.54 1.52 -22.65
C SER A 9 7.53 0.01 -22.99
N PRO A 10 8.42 -0.48 -23.87
CA PRO A 10 8.51 -1.90 -24.18
C PRO A 10 8.67 -2.78 -22.92
N GLY A 11 9.46 -2.32 -21.94
CA GLY A 11 9.65 -3.02 -20.66
C GLY A 11 8.37 -3.07 -19.81
N GLN A 12 7.62 -1.97 -19.75
CA GLN A 12 6.33 -1.94 -19.04
C GLN A 12 5.31 -2.87 -19.70
N THR A 13 5.24 -2.89 -21.04
CA THR A 13 4.39 -3.81 -21.78
C THR A 13 4.79 -5.27 -21.52
N MET A 14 6.09 -5.57 -21.48
CA MET A 14 6.60 -6.91 -21.16
C MET A 14 6.21 -7.35 -19.75
N LEU A 15 6.31 -6.46 -18.76
CA LEU A 15 5.87 -6.72 -17.39
C LEU A 15 4.39 -7.12 -17.34
N LEU A 16 3.51 -6.28 -17.91
CA LEU A 16 2.08 -6.53 -17.90
C LEU A 16 1.72 -7.82 -18.67
N THR A 17 2.36 -8.05 -19.82
CA THR A 17 2.11 -9.23 -20.65
C THR A 17 2.56 -10.51 -19.93
N THR A 18 3.71 -10.50 -19.26
CA THR A 18 4.21 -11.64 -18.46
C THR A 18 3.22 -12.00 -17.36
N MET A 19 2.75 -11.01 -16.61
CA MET A 19 1.75 -11.22 -15.55
C MET A 19 0.41 -11.73 -16.10
N ALA A 20 -0.03 -11.15 -17.22
CA ALA A 20 -1.27 -11.53 -17.87
C ALA A 20 -1.27 -12.97 -18.40
N GLN A 21 -0.17 -13.40 -19.04
CA GLN A 21 -0.06 -14.74 -19.59
C GLN A 21 -0.16 -15.81 -18.50
N GLN A 22 0.52 -15.62 -17.37
CA GLN A 22 0.43 -16.55 -16.24
C GLN A 22 -0.99 -16.63 -15.69
N TYR A 23 -1.66 -15.49 -15.54
CA TYR A 23 -3.06 -15.46 -15.12
C TYR A 23 -3.98 -16.17 -16.11
N LEU A 24 -3.80 -15.98 -17.42
CA LEU A 24 -4.61 -16.65 -18.44
C LEU A 24 -4.38 -18.17 -18.48
N MET A 25 -3.18 -18.62 -18.15
CA MET A 25 -2.82 -20.05 -18.14
C MET A 25 -3.29 -20.77 -16.88
N ALA A 26 -3.07 -20.18 -15.69
CA ALA A 26 -3.28 -20.83 -14.41
C ALA A 26 -4.53 -20.33 -13.66
N ASN A 27 -5.20 -19.29 -14.15
CA ASN A 27 -6.26 -18.55 -13.44
C ASN A 27 -5.81 -18.02 -12.07
N GLU A 28 -4.50 -17.80 -11.91
CA GLU A 28 -3.85 -17.26 -10.72
C GLU A 28 -2.78 -16.25 -11.12
N TRP A 29 -2.66 -15.16 -10.36
CA TRP A 29 -1.57 -14.21 -10.56
C TRP A 29 -0.22 -14.85 -10.21
N PRO A 30 0.85 -14.57 -10.96
CA PRO A 30 2.15 -15.11 -10.66
C PRO A 30 2.67 -14.56 -9.33
N VAL A 31 3.47 -15.38 -8.64
CA VAL A 31 4.31 -14.89 -7.55
C VAL A 31 5.29 -13.85 -8.10
N TRP A 32 5.62 -12.86 -7.29
CA TRP A 32 6.46 -11.75 -7.69
C TRP A 32 7.84 -12.23 -8.15
N GLN A 33 8.41 -13.20 -7.42
CA GLN A 33 9.65 -13.89 -7.77
C GLN A 33 9.68 -14.40 -9.22
N PHE A 34 8.59 -15.04 -9.68
CA PHE A 34 8.50 -15.54 -11.06
C PHE A 34 8.53 -14.39 -12.07
N THR A 35 7.86 -13.29 -11.74
CA THR A 35 7.82 -12.10 -12.60
C THR A 35 9.21 -11.48 -12.69
N VAL A 36 9.89 -11.31 -11.55
CA VAL A 36 11.28 -10.83 -11.49
C VAL A 36 12.19 -11.72 -12.32
N ASP A 37 12.19 -13.04 -12.10
CA ASP A 37 13.06 -13.98 -12.82
C ASP A 37 12.79 -14.02 -14.34
N SER A 38 11.55 -13.76 -14.75
CA SER A 38 11.17 -13.71 -16.17
C SER A 38 11.68 -12.43 -16.85
N LEU A 39 11.65 -11.30 -16.13
CA LEU A 39 12.15 -10.03 -16.64
C LEU A 39 13.68 -9.91 -16.56
N ASP A 40 14.31 -10.50 -15.54
CA ASP A 40 15.77 -10.58 -15.40
C ASP A 40 16.41 -11.29 -16.61
N ARG A 41 15.75 -12.32 -17.17
CA ARG A 41 16.19 -13.01 -18.41
C ARG A 41 16.20 -12.09 -19.64
N ASN A 42 15.50 -10.98 -19.58
CA ASN A 42 15.44 -9.96 -20.63
C ASN A 42 16.22 -8.70 -20.23
N GLU A 43 17.05 -8.76 -19.18
CA GLU A 43 17.83 -7.63 -18.64
C GLU A 43 16.95 -6.44 -18.20
N LEU A 44 15.73 -6.73 -17.71
CA LEU A 44 14.77 -5.73 -17.27
C LEU A 44 14.56 -5.78 -15.74
N ASP A 45 14.61 -4.62 -15.08
CA ASP A 45 14.33 -4.48 -13.64
C ASP A 45 12.82 -4.40 -13.40
N ALA A 46 12.23 -5.48 -12.87
CA ALA A 46 10.79 -5.57 -12.63
C ALA A 46 10.29 -4.59 -11.56
N GLU A 47 11.12 -4.24 -10.55
CA GLU A 47 10.75 -3.29 -9.50
C GLU A 47 10.73 -1.86 -10.03
N GLU A 48 11.72 -1.49 -10.84
CA GLU A 48 11.75 -0.20 -11.53
C GLU A 48 10.56 -0.07 -12.50
N LEU A 49 10.28 -1.14 -13.25
CA LEU A 49 9.16 -1.16 -14.19
C LEU A 49 7.80 -1.04 -13.50
N ILE A 50 7.54 -1.79 -12.43
CA ILE A 50 6.24 -1.72 -11.73
C ILE A 50 6.03 -0.37 -11.04
N ARG A 51 7.10 0.28 -10.55
CA ARG A 51 7.05 1.62 -9.95
C ARG A 51 6.85 2.72 -10.99
N SER A 52 7.36 2.54 -12.20
CA SER A 52 7.22 3.52 -13.29
C SER A 52 5.86 3.47 -14.00
N LEU A 53 4.99 2.49 -13.69
CA LEU A 53 3.69 2.36 -14.35
C LEU A 53 2.78 3.58 -14.11
N PRO A 54 2.00 3.99 -15.12
CA PRO A 54 1.04 5.08 -14.96
C PRO A 54 0.07 4.86 -13.79
N ARG A 55 -0.07 5.90 -12.95
CA ARG A 55 -1.01 5.96 -11.83
C ARG A 55 -1.71 7.31 -11.76
N VAL A 56 -2.96 7.30 -11.30
CA VAL A 56 -3.82 8.47 -11.10
C VAL A 56 -4.26 8.55 -9.63
N GLY A 57 -4.52 9.77 -9.16
CA GLY A 57 -4.85 10.05 -7.77
C GLY A 57 -3.65 10.55 -6.96
N SER A 58 -3.64 10.28 -5.66
CA SER A 58 -2.57 10.74 -4.77
C SER A 58 -1.21 10.15 -5.18
N SER A 59 -0.21 11.02 -5.31
CA SER A 59 1.20 10.66 -5.52
C SER A 59 1.93 10.32 -4.22
N GLY A 60 1.28 10.51 -3.06
CA GLY A 60 1.83 10.21 -1.72
C GLY A 60 1.25 8.95 -1.08
N HIS A 61 1.74 8.60 0.11
CA HIS A 61 1.39 7.38 0.86
C HIS A 61 -0.07 7.33 1.36
N VAL A 62 -0.80 8.44 1.29
CA VAL A 62 -2.16 8.57 1.79
C VAL A 62 -3.03 9.21 0.72
N GLY A 63 -4.12 8.53 0.37
CA GLY A 63 -5.12 9.02 -0.57
C GLY A 63 -5.55 7.96 -1.59
N PRO A 64 -6.67 8.20 -2.29
CA PRO A 64 -7.14 7.30 -3.32
C PRO A 64 -6.15 7.32 -4.49
N SER A 65 -5.65 6.16 -4.86
CA SER A 65 -4.84 5.95 -6.05
C SER A 65 -5.32 4.74 -6.84
N TYR A 66 -5.12 4.81 -8.14
CA TYR A 66 -5.47 3.75 -9.08
C TYR A 66 -4.43 3.69 -10.20
N GLY A 67 -4.18 2.48 -10.70
CA GLY A 67 -3.14 2.23 -11.70
C GLY A 67 -3.37 0.91 -12.42
N LEU A 68 -2.42 0.52 -13.25
CA LEU A 68 -2.46 -0.73 -14.01
C LEU A 68 -2.23 -1.96 -13.11
N THR A 69 -1.58 -1.79 -11.96
CA THR A 69 -1.30 -2.86 -10.99
C THR A 69 -1.87 -2.52 -9.62
N SER A 70 -2.27 -3.57 -8.89
CA SER A 70 -2.71 -3.52 -7.49
C SER A 70 -1.79 -4.38 -6.62
N HIS A 71 -1.15 -3.75 -5.64
CA HIS A 71 -0.36 -4.39 -4.58
C HIS A 71 -0.59 -3.63 -3.27
N SER A 72 -0.58 -4.33 -2.14
CA SER A 72 -0.88 -3.79 -0.81
C SER A 72 0.28 -3.04 -0.18
N SER A 73 1.51 -3.37 -0.58
CA SER A 73 2.75 -2.94 0.08
C SER A 73 3.67 -2.21 -0.90
N PHE A 74 4.47 -1.28 -0.38
CA PHE A 74 5.46 -0.54 -1.18
C PHE A 74 6.64 -1.42 -1.63
N HIS A 75 6.97 -2.41 -0.80
CA HIS A 75 7.86 -3.51 -1.14
C HIS A 75 6.99 -4.75 -1.42
N ILE A 76 7.22 -5.40 -2.56
CA ILE A 76 6.51 -6.61 -2.97
C ILE A 76 7.44 -7.78 -2.63
N ALA A 77 7.05 -8.60 -1.66
CA ALA A 77 7.85 -9.76 -1.28
C ALA A 77 7.86 -10.81 -2.40
N ASP A 78 8.84 -11.69 -2.41
CA ASP A 78 9.00 -12.73 -3.44
C ASP A 78 7.75 -13.61 -3.63
N ASP A 79 7.07 -13.92 -2.52
CA ASP A 79 5.85 -14.73 -2.49
C ASP A 79 4.56 -13.92 -2.72
N ASP A 80 4.63 -12.59 -2.75
CA ASP A 80 3.47 -11.75 -3.00
C ASP A 80 2.97 -11.94 -4.45
N ARG A 81 1.68 -11.73 -4.65
CA ARG A 81 1.03 -11.87 -5.96
C ARG A 81 0.41 -10.54 -6.38
N PRO A 82 1.21 -9.60 -6.91
CA PRO A 82 0.65 -8.39 -7.47
C PRO A 82 -0.29 -8.74 -8.63
N ALA A 83 -1.40 -8.03 -8.70
CA ALA A 83 -2.46 -8.31 -9.66
C ALA A 83 -2.63 -7.17 -10.65
N LEU A 84 -3.03 -7.49 -11.87
CA LEU A 84 -3.43 -6.48 -12.85
C LEU A 84 -4.85 -5.99 -12.56
N THR A 85 -5.07 -4.69 -12.71
CA THR A 85 -6.41 -4.08 -12.64
C THR A 85 -7.11 -4.16 -14.00
N ILE A 86 -8.39 -3.79 -14.05
CA ILE A 86 -9.13 -3.67 -15.31
C ILE A 86 -8.47 -2.65 -16.24
N ALA A 87 -7.80 -1.63 -15.70
CA ALA A 87 -7.08 -0.66 -16.54
C ALA A 87 -5.90 -1.27 -17.31
N ALA A 88 -5.25 -2.32 -16.79
CA ALA A 88 -4.17 -3.00 -17.51
C ALA A 88 -4.63 -3.62 -18.84
N ALA A 89 -5.91 -4.01 -18.94
CA ALA A 89 -6.47 -4.59 -20.16
C ALA A 89 -6.52 -3.58 -21.34
N LEU A 90 -6.29 -2.29 -21.10
CA LEU A 90 -6.07 -1.31 -22.18
C LEU A 90 -4.78 -1.59 -22.95
N HIS A 91 -3.75 -2.06 -22.24
CA HIS A 91 -2.40 -2.27 -22.76
C HIS A 91 -2.10 -3.74 -23.06
N VAL A 92 -2.93 -4.65 -22.55
CA VAL A 92 -2.85 -6.09 -22.80
C VAL A 92 -4.17 -6.57 -23.41
N PRO A 93 -4.33 -6.52 -24.74
CA PRO A 93 -5.57 -6.88 -25.43
C PRO A 93 -6.06 -8.30 -25.12
N GLU A 94 -5.14 -9.22 -24.82
CA GLU A 94 -5.43 -10.61 -24.47
C GLU A 94 -6.27 -10.74 -23.21
N LEU A 95 -6.19 -9.78 -22.28
CA LEU A 95 -7.00 -9.77 -21.06
C LEU A 95 -8.43 -9.28 -21.29
N GLN A 96 -8.71 -8.58 -22.39
CA GLN A 96 -10.01 -7.97 -22.61
C GLN A 96 -11.18 -8.97 -22.63
N PRO A 97 -11.13 -10.08 -23.42
CA PRO A 97 -12.25 -11.03 -23.46
C PRO A 97 -12.45 -11.81 -22.16
N TYR A 98 -11.39 -12.01 -21.36
CA TYR A 98 -11.43 -12.84 -20.15
C TYR A 98 -11.66 -12.04 -18.87
N MET A 99 -11.29 -10.77 -18.85
CA MET A 99 -11.34 -9.93 -17.65
C MET A 99 -12.17 -8.66 -17.86
N ALA A 100 -11.83 -7.82 -18.84
CA ALA A 100 -12.47 -6.51 -19.01
C ALA A 100 -13.94 -6.61 -19.46
N ALA A 101 -14.21 -7.34 -20.54
CA ALA A 101 -15.57 -7.45 -21.09
C ALA A 101 -16.55 -8.16 -20.11
N PRO A 102 -16.17 -9.27 -19.46
CA PRO A 102 -16.99 -9.85 -18.38
C PRO A 102 -17.22 -8.87 -17.22
N PHE A 103 -16.18 -8.13 -16.81
CA PHE A 103 -16.30 -7.14 -15.73
C PHE A 103 -17.28 -6.02 -16.06
N LEU A 104 -17.24 -5.45 -17.27
CA LEU A 104 -18.20 -4.40 -17.67
C LEU A 104 -19.64 -4.90 -17.65
N ARG A 105 -19.89 -6.15 -18.07
CA ARG A 105 -21.22 -6.78 -17.95
C ARG A 105 -21.65 -6.90 -16.49
N VAL A 106 -20.75 -7.35 -15.61
CA VAL A 106 -21.02 -7.42 -14.17
C VAL A 106 -21.31 -6.03 -13.62
N LEU A 107 -20.51 -5.02 -13.96
CA LEU A 107 -20.66 -3.64 -13.50
C LEU A 107 -22.07 -3.11 -13.77
N HIS A 108 -22.59 -3.29 -14.98
CA HIS A 108 -23.97 -2.88 -15.31
C HIS A 108 -25.03 -3.59 -14.47
N VAL A 109 -24.83 -4.88 -14.17
CA VAL A 109 -25.74 -5.62 -13.29
C VAL A 109 -25.69 -5.10 -11.87
N LEU A 110 -24.51 -4.80 -11.34
CA LEU A 110 -24.36 -4.19 -10.02
C LEU A 110 -25.06 -2.84 -9.95
N ILE A 111 -24.90 -2.00 -10.98
CA ILE A 111 -25.59 -0.70 -11.09
C ILE A 111 -27.12 -0.88 -11.13
N ALA A 112 -27.62 -1.85 -11.89
CA ALA A 112 -29.05 -2.15 -11.97
C ALA A 112 -29.62 -2.62 -10.62
N ILE A 113 -28.91 -3.49 -9.91
CA ILE A 113 -29.31 -3.96 -8.57
C ILE A 113 -29.33 -2.81 -7.58
N GLN A 114 -28.28 -1.98 -7.59
CA GLN A 114 -28.17 -0.85 -6.68
C GLN A 114 -29.21 0.24 -7.00
N ARG A 115 -29.61 0.41 -8.27
CA ARG A 115 -30.68 1.33 -8.69
C ARG A 115 -32.06 0.86 -8.25
N ASN A 116 -32.31 -0.45 -8.32
CA ASN A 116 -33.61 -1.06 -8.01
C ASN A 116 -33.73 -1.49 -6.55
N ALA A 117 -32.74 -1.18 -5.71
CA ALA A 117 -32.80 -1.49 -4.29
C ALA A 117 -34.01 -0.80 -3.63
N PRO A 118 -34.79 -1.52 -2.80
CA PRO A 118 -35.98 -0.97 -2.19
C PRO A 118 -35.63 0.22 -1.29
N LEU A 119 -36.43 1.29 -1.39
CA LEU A 119 -36.30 2.46 -0.55
C LEU A 119 -36.97 2.17 0.80
N SER A 120 -36.20 2.16 1.88
CA SER A 120 -36.74 2.11 3.24
C SER A 120 -36.60 3.47 3.90
N THR A 121 -37.70 3.98 4.45
CA THR A 121 -37.74 5.23 5.23
C THR A 121 -37.22 5.03 6.66
N GLN A 122 -37.04 3.78 7.10
CA GLN A 122 -36.70 3.44 8.49
C GLN A 122 -35.30 2.86 8.67
N LYS A 123 -34.71 2.24 7.64
CA LYS A 123 -33.35 1.69 7.69
C LYS A 123 -32.59 1.99 6.40
N ALA A 124 -31.32 2.35 6.53
CA ALA A 124 -30.43 2.46 5.38
C ALA A 124 -30.34 1.09 4.68
N THR A 125 -31.00 0.96 3.53
CA THR A 125 -30.97 -0.26 2.73
C THR A 125 -29.66 -0.30 1.97
N ARG A 126 -28.81 -1.25 2.35
CA ARG A 126 -27.51 -1.50 1.71
C ARG A 126 -27.67 -2.76 0.86
N PRO A 127 -27.88 -2.62 -0.46
CA PRO A 127 -28.04 -3.79 -1.32
C PRO A 127 -26.74 -4.60 -1.32
N HIS A 128 -26.86 -5.91 -1.15
CA HIS A 128 -25.73 -6.83 -1.24
C HIS A 128 -25.86 -7.68 -2.51
N ILE A 129 -24.73 -8.04 -3.10
CA ILE A 129 -24.64 -8.98 -4.21
C ILE A 129 -24.02 -10.28 -3.74
N THR A 130 -24.53 -11.40 -4.25
CA THR A 130 -23.93 -12.73 -4.10
C THR A 130 -23.52 -13.32 -5.44
N ARG A 131 -22.69 -14.37 -5.43
CA ARG A 131 -22.38 -15.15 -6.65
C ARG A 131 -23.64 -15.60 -7.40
N ALA A 132 -24.63 -16.11 -6.68
CA ALA A 132 -25.88 -16.61 -7.26
C ALA A 132 -26.69 -15.50 -7.96
N ASP A 133 -26.66 -14.27 -7.44
CA ASP A 133 -27.32 -13.14 -8.08
C ASP A 133 -26.71 -12.79 -9.45
N ILE A 134 -25.38 -12.89 -9.56
CA ILE A 134 -24.64 -12.63 -10.79
C ILE A 134 -24.89 -13.76 -11.78
N GLU A 135 -24.78 -15.02 -11.36
CA GLU A 135 -25.04 -16.19 -12.22
C GLU A 135 -26.46 -16.18 -12.78
N ARG A 136 -27.44 -15.80 -11.97
CA ARG A 136 -28.85 -15.67 -12.38
C ARG A 136 -29.06 -14.55 -13.40
N LYS A 137 -28.35 -13.43 -13.28
CA LYS A 137 -28.53 -12.25 -14.16
C LYS A 137 -27.63 -12.26 -15.40
N LEU A 138 -26.50 -12.96 -15.33
CA LEU A 138 -25.50 -13.09 -16.39
C LEU A 138 -25.10 -14.56 -16.56
N PRO A 139 -26.00 -15.41 -17.09
CA PRO A 139 -25.62 -16.77 -17.44
C PRO A 139 -24.51 -16.74 -18.50
N GLY A 140 -23.57 -17.69 -18.41
CA GLY A 140 -22.50 -17.87 -19.40
C GLY A 140 -21.23 -17.04 -19.17
N LEU A 141 -21.01 -16.49 -17.97
CA LEU A 141 -19.69 -15.95 -17.61
C LEU A 141 -18.65 -17.08 -17.48
N PRO A 142 -17.38 -16.86 -17.89
CA PRO A 142 -16.32 -17.86 -17.72
C PRO A 142 -16.16 -18.28 -16.26
N ARG A 143 -15.98 -19.58 -16.00
CA ARG A 143 -15.83 -20.09 -14.62
C ARG A 143 -14.64 -19.45 -13.90
N GLY A 144 -13.47 -19.40 -14.55
CA GLY A 144 -12.28 -18.78 -13.97
C GLY A 144 -12.48 -17.31 -13.59
N PHE A 145 -13.22 -16.54 -14.41
CA PHE A 145 -13.61 -15.17 -14.09
C PHE A 145 -14.54 -15.10 -12.87
N MET A 146 -15.54 -15.99 -12.79
CA MET A 146 -16.47 -16.03 -11.65
C MET A 146 -15.78 -16.40 -10.33
N ASP A 147 -14.77 -17.26 -10.38
CA ASP A 147 -13.99 -17.66 -9.21
C ASP A 147 -13.06 -16.52 -8.75
N GLY A 148 -12.46 -15.77 -9.69
CA GLY A 148 -11.63 -14.59 -9.41
C GLY A 148 -12.41 -13.28 -9.16
N LEU A 149 -13.74 -13.28 -9.31
CA LEU A 149 -14.56 -12.08 -9.26
C LEU A 149 -14.49 -11.30 -7.92
N PRO A 150 -14.53 -11.92 -6.73
CA PRO A 150 -14.41 -11.19 -5.45
C PRO A 150 -13.13 -10.34 -5.38
N ASP A 151 -12.08 -10.90 -5.93
CA ASP A 151 -10.73 -10.38 -5.98
C ASP A 151 -10.64 -9.19 -6.94
N ILE A 152 -11.23 -9.32 -8.14
CA ILE A 152 -11.38 -8.22 -9.10
C ILE A 152 -12.17 -7.06 -8.46
N LEU A 153 -13.33 -7.36 -7.84
CA LEU A 153 -14.18 -6.33 -7.23
C LEU A 153 -13.49 -5.58 -6.07
N THR A 154 -12.53 -6.21 -5.39
CA THR A 154 -11.75 -5.56 -4.32
C THR A 154 -10.75 -4.55 -4.87
N ARG A 155 -10.18 -4.84 -6.04
CA ARG A 155 -9.11 -4.02 -6.66
C ARG A 155 -9.69 -2.86 -7.46
N GLU A 156 -10.94 -2.95 -7.90
CA GLU A 156 -11.58 -1.97 -8.78
C GLU A 156 -12.28 -0.82 -8.04
N PRO A 157 -11.94 0.46 -8.31
CA PRO A 157 -12.53 1.61 -7.64
C PRO A 157 -14.06 1.69 -7.69
N ALA A 158 -14.67 1.25 -8.80
CA ALA A 158 -16.12 1.23 -8.95
C ALA A 158 -16.84 0.39 -7.88
N THR A 159 -16.12 -0.57 -7.28
CA THR A 159 -16.64 -1.55 -6.32
C THR A 159 -15.82 -1.58 -5.03
N ARG A 160 -14.92 -0.60 -4.83
CA ARG A 160 -14.18 -0.39 -3.58
C ARG A 160 -15.10 0.15 -2.48
N GLY A 161 -14.88 -0.35 -1.27
CA GLY A 161 -15.60 0.07 -0.08
C GLY A 161 -16.91 -0.67 0.17
N GLY A 162 -17.41 -0.55 1.40
CA GLY A 162 -18.57 -1.32 1.88
C GLY A 162 -18.12 -2.55 2.64
N SER A 163 -19.07 -3.23 3.27
CA SER A 163 -18.82 -4.49 3.94
C SER A 163 -18.78 -5.61 2.90
N SER A 164 -17.89 -6.57 3.08
CA SER A 164 -17.85 -7.79 2.27
C SER A 164 -17.48 -8.94 3.18
N GLY A 165 -17.98 -10.12 2.86
CA GLY A 165 -17.72 -11.31 3.67
C GLY A 165 -18.03 -12.57 2.91
N SER A 166 -17.83 -13.69 3.58
CA SER A 166 -18.27 -15.01 3.12
C SER A 166 -19.17 -15.59 4.20
N GLU A 167 -20.34 -16.08 3.80
CA GLU A 167 -21.26 -16.78 4.67
C GLU A 167 -21.61 -18.13 4.04
N ARG A 168 -21.36 -19.23 4.76
CA ARG A 168 -21.60 -20.61 4.29
C ARG A 168 -20.95 -20.92 2.93
N GLY A 169 -19.77 -20.35 2.65
CA GLY A 169 -19.04 -20.56 1.40
C GLY A 169 -19.50 -19.69 0.22
N ALA A 170 -20.55 -18.87 0.39
CA ALA A 170 -20.97 -17.89 -0.58
C ALA A 170 -20.44 -16.50 -0.18
N TRP A 171 -19.64 -15.89 -1.05
CA TRP A 171 -19.20 -14.52 -0.83
C TRP A 171 -20.35 -13.54 -1.11
N TRP A 172 -20.37 -12.46 -0.36
CA TRP A 172 -21.27 -11.33 -0.56
C TRP A 172 -20.50 -10.01 -0.51
N ARG A 173 -21.02 -9.00 -1.21
CA ARG A 173 -20.47 -7.64 -1.20
C ARG A 173 -21.56 -6.59 -1.14
N GLU A 174 -21.37 -5.59 -0.29
CA GLU A 174 -22.21 -4.40 -0.19
C GLU A 174 -21.99 -3.48 -1.40
N LEU A 175 -23.08 -3.05 -2.04
CA LEU A 175 -23.04 -2.11 -3.16
C LEU A 175 -23.34 -0.70 -2.68
N ARG A 176 -22.36 0.19 -2.83
CA ARG A 176 -22.52 1.60 -2.48
C ARG A 176 -23.11 2.44 -3.62
N ARG A 177 -23.49 3.69 -3.30
CA ARG A 177 -24.14 4.60 -4.26
C ARG A 177 -23.20 5.07 -5.37
N GLU A 178 -21.90 5.12 -5.09
CA GLU A 178 -20.85 5.65 -5.97
C GLU A 178 -20.77 4.85 -7.27
N ILE A 179 -21.14 3.57 -7.27
CA ILE A 179 -21.19 2.74 -8.49
C ILE A 179 -22.11 3.33 -9.58
N ARG A 180 -23.12 4.14 -9.21
CA ARG A 180 -24.00 4.84 -10.17
C ARG A 180 -23.27 5.86 -11.05
N GLN A 181 -22.08 6.28 -10.65
CA GLN A 181 -21.25 7.22 -11.42
C GLN A 181 -20.73 6.57 -12.72
N TYR A 182 -20.81 5.24 -12.82
CA TYR A 182 -20.39 4.44 -13.99
C TYR A 182 -21.55 4.01 -14.90
N ARG A 183 -22.77 4.53 -14.71
CA ARG A 183 -23.98 4.04 -15.42
C ARG A 183 -23.96 4.17 -16.94
N GLU A 184 -23.22 5.15 -17.47
CA GLU A 184 -23.11 5.41 -18.91
C GLU A 184 -21.88 4.72 -19.53
N VAL A 185 -21.06 4.04 -18.73
CA VAL A 185 -19.83 3.40 -19.18
C VAL A 185 -20.17 2.09 -19.89
N THR A 186 -19.84 1.97 -21.16
CA THR A 186 -20.07 0.78 -21.98
C THR A 186 -18.78 0.16 -22.52
N THR A 187 -17.71 0.97 -22.61
CA THR A 187 -16.40 0.54 -23.11
C THR A 187 -15.33 0.56 -22.01
N LEU A 188 -14.24 -0.18 -22.25
CA LEU A 188 -13.10 -0.20 -21.33
C LEU A 188 -12.45 1.18 -21.20
N GLN A 189 -12.34 1.91 -22.31
CA GLN A 189 -11.79 3.27 -22.36
C GLN A 189 -12.63 4.23 -21.52
N GLU A 190 -13.97 4.19 -21.67
CA GLU A 190 -14.89 4.97 -20.85
C GLU A 190 -14.77 4.63 -19.36
N TYR A 191 -14.59 3.34 -19.04
CA TYR A 191 -14.42 2.89 -17.66
C TYR A 191 -13.17 3.48 -17.04
N VAL A 192 -12.03 3.38 -17.72
CA VAL A 192 -10.75 3.89 -17.22
C VAL A 192 -10.76 5.41 -17.13
N HIS A 193 -11.31 6.10 -18.14
CA HIS A 193 -11.44 7.55 -18.11
C HIS A 193 -12.34 8.03 -16.96
N THR A 194 -13.50 7.39 -16.77
CA THR A 194 -14.42 7.70 -15.68
C THR A 194 -13.76 7.44 -14.33
N THR A 195 -13.06 6.32 -14.19
CA THR A 195 -12.31 5.97 -12.96
C THR A 195 -11.22 7.00 -12.66
N ALA A 196 -10.41 7.35 -13.66
CA ALA A 196 -9.34 8.33 -13.50
C ALA A 196 -9.88 9.70 -13.06
N ARG A 197 -10.97 10.16 -13.69
CA ARG A 197 -11.66 11.40 -13.31
C ARG A 197 -12.15 11.36 -11.87
N LEU A 198 -12.81 10.27 -11.46
CA LEU A 198 -13.37 10.14 -10.11
C LEU A 198 -12.28 10.06 -9.03
N ILE A 199 -11.22 9.30 -9.27
CA ILE A 199 -10.10 9.16 -8.34
C ILE A 199 -9.31 10.46 -8.21
N THR A 200 -9.11 11.18 -9.33
CA THR A 200 -8.47 12.50 -9.32
C THR A 200 -9.32 13.50 -8.54
N ALA A 201 -10.62 13.58 -8.82
CA ALA A 201 -11.53 14.45 -8.07
C ALA A 201 -11.56 14.08 -6.57
N GLN A 202 -11.53 12.79 -6.23
CA GLN A 202 -11.48 12.37 -4.84
C GLN A 202 -10.16 12.78 -4.16
N ALA A 203 -9.03 12.66 -4.86
CA ALA A 203 -7.74 13.13 -4.37
C ALA A 203 -7.72 14.64 -4.16
N GLU A 204 -8.39 15.42 -5.01
CA GLU A 204 -8.55 16.87 -4.89
C GLU A 204 -9.49 17.28 -3.75
N THR A 205 -10.50 16.46 -3.43
CA THR A 205 -11.46 16.72 -2.33
C THR A 205 -10.91 16.41 -0.95
N ILE A 206 -9.84 15.61 -0.86
CA ILE A 206 -9.10 15.49 0.39
C ILE A 206 -8.40 16.84 0.54
N PRO A 207 -8.77 17.67 1.54
CA PRO A 207 -8.04 18.91 1.74
C PRO A 207 -6.58 18.52 1.88
N ALA A 208 -5.72 19.15 1.07
CA ALA A 208 -4.29 19.12 1.35
C ALA A 208 -4.16 19.31 2.87
N PRO A 209 -3.44 18.44 3.60
CA PRO A 209 -3.20 18.70 5.01
C PRO A 209 -2.80 20.17 5.12
N TYR A 210 -3.49 20.92 6.01
CA TYR A 210 -3.32 22.35 6.31
C TYR A 210 -2.02 22.92 5.74
N PRO A 211 -2.02 24.08 5.06
CA PRO A 211 -0.88 24.54 4.27
C PRO A 211 0.44 24.36 5.02
N LEU A 212 1.10 23.23 4.75
CA LEU A 212 2.52 23.09 4.89
C LEU A 212 3.04 23.91 3.71
N VAL A 213 3.73 24.98 4.07
CA VAL A 213 4.57 25.87 3.26
C VAL A 213 4.81 25.34 1.83
N PRO A 214 4.59 26.15 0.77
CA PRO A 214 4.76 25.71 -0.61
C PRO A 214 6.13 25.07 -0.79
N ALA A 215 6.16 23.91 -1.46
CA ALA A 215 7.37 23.19 -1.78
C ALA A 215 8.38 24.13 -2.49
N PRO A 216 9.56 24.38 -1.89
CA PRO A 216 10.62 25.04 -2.62
C PRO A 216 11.18 24.10 -3.69
N ALA A 217 11.65 24.70 -4.76
CA ALA A 217 12.46 24.10 -5.82
C ALA A 217 13.64 23.26 -5.25
N PRO A 218 14.22 22.32 -6.01
CA PRO A 218 15.12 21.31 -5.46
C PRO A 218 16.46 21.96 -5.09
N ILE A 219 16.64 22.25 -3.79
CA ILE A 219 17.92 22.62 -3.21
C ILE A 219 17.97 22.03 -1.79
N SER A 220 19.02 21.27 -1.53
CA SER A 220 19.35 20.56 -0.29
C SER A 220 18.95 21.26 1.01
N ALA A 221 18.18 20.54 1.84
CA ALA A 221 18.40 20.35 3.28
C ALA A 221 17.22 19.53 3.82
N VAL A 222 17.25 18.21 3.65
CA VAL A 222 16.31 17.36 4.39
C VAL A 222 16.69 17.50 5.86
N GLY A 223 15.76 17.96 6.69
CA GLY A 223 15.96 17.96 8.14
C GLY A 223 16.37 16.56 8.64
N PRO A 224 17.04 16.49 9.80
CA PRO A 224 17.57 15.25 10.34
C PRO A 224 16.46 14.21 10.48
N TYR A 225 16.75 12.93 10.22
CA TYR A 225 15.71 11.89 10.15
C TYR A 225 14.88 11.79 11.45
N VAL A 226 15.56 11.85 12.58
CA VAL A 226 15.03 12.06 13.93
C VAL A 226 15.28 13.51 14.33
N ASP A 227 14.28 14.13 14.95
CA ASP A 227 14.36 15.54 15.34
C ASP A 227 15.39 15.73 16.47
N GLU A 228 16.31 16.69 16.31
CA GLU A 228 17.42 16.91 17.25
C GLU A 228 16.94 17.35 18.64
N GLU A 229 15.80 18.05 18.71
CA GLU A 229 15.16 18.40 19.99
C GLU A 229 14.73 17.15 20.77
N LEU A 230 14.21 16.12 20.07
CA LEU A 230 13.84 14.86 20.70
C LEU A 230 15.07 14.08 21.18
N ILE A 231 16.19 14.16 20.45
CA ILE A 231 17.47 13.58 20.88
C ILE A 231 17.96 14.27 22.15
N ALA A 232 17.90 15.61 22.18
CA ALA A 232 18.29 16.40 23.36
C ALA A 232 17.38 16.10 24.57
N ASP A 233 16.07 15.97 24.36
CA ASP A 233 15.12 15.59 25.41
C ASP A 233 15.42 14.19 26.00
N LEU A 234 15.73 13.22 25.14
CA LEU A 234 16.09 11.86 25.56
C LEU A 234 17.43 11.82 26.31
N GLU A 235 18.38 12.68 25.94
CA GLU A 235 19.68 12.81 26.61
C GLU A 235 19.56 13.52 27.97
N ALA A 236 18.70 14.54 28.07
CA ALA A 236 18.47 15.29 29.30
C ALA A 236 17.64 14.51 30.34
N LYS A 237 16.98 13.42 29.93
CA LYS A 237 16.08 12.67 30.80
C LYS A 237 16.84 11.89 31.88
N ALA A 238 16.65 12.28 33.14
CA ALA A 238 17.19 11.58 34.31
C ALA A 238 16.49 10.23 34.53
N THR A 239 17.07 9.15 34.00
CA THR A 239 16.53 7.79 34.07
C THR A 239 17.57 6.77 34.49
N ASN A 240 17.13 5.62 35.02
CA ASN A 240 18.01 4.50 35.34
C ASN A 240 18.38 3.66 34.11
N PHE A 241 17.72 3.89 32.98
CA PHE A 241 18.04 3.21 31.72
C PHE A 241 19.31 3.79 31.10
N ARG A 242 20.18 2.92 30.59
CA ARG A 242 21.32 3.33 29.79
C ARG A 242 20.87 3.61 28.36
N THR A 243 20.67 4.89 28.05
CA THR A 243 20.17 5.37 26.74
C THR A 243 21.31 5.71 25.77
N ASP A 244 22.57 5.63 26.19
CA ASP A 244 23.77 5.93 25.42
C ASP A 244 23.81 5.19 24.08
N LYS A 245 23.50 3.89 24.07
CA LYS A 245 23.45 3.11 22.83
C LYS A 245 22.31 3.56 21.90
N LEU A 246 21.13 3.83 22.45
CA LEU A 246 19.98 4.29 21.67
C LEU A 246 20.28 5.64 21.02
N LEU A 247 20.83 6.58 21.80
CA LEU A 247 21.22 7.91 21.33
C LEU A 247 22.32 7.84 20.25
N ALA A 248 23.31 6.96 20.41
CA ALA A 248 24.34 6.73 19.39
C ALA A 248 23.73 6.23 18.07
N LEU A 249 22.88 5.20 18.12
CA LEU A 249 22.22 4.64 16.93
C LEU A 249 21.33 5.69 16.22
N VAL A 250 20.62 6.52 16.99
CA VAL A 250 19.77 7.60 16.45
C VAL A 250 20.61 8.68 15.78
N ARG A 251 21.74 9.09 16.37
CA ARG A 251 22.66 10.06 15.76
C ARG A 251 23.31 9.52 14.49
N GLU A 252 23.74 8.25 14.51
CA GLU A 252 24.25 7.56 13.33
C GLU A 252 23.20 7.47 12.23
N LEU A 253 21.93 7.25 12.59
CA LEU A 253 20.82 7.23 11.63
C LEU A 253 20.64 8.60 10.96
N ASN A 254 20.68 9.69 11.73
CA ASN A 254 20.64 11.05 11.17
C ASN A 254 21.79 11.31 10.21
N ALA A 255 23.02 10.95 10.58
CA ALA A 255 24.20 11.12 9.73
C ALA A 255 24.11 10.29 8.44
N ASN A 256 23.70 9.03 8.52
CA ASN A 256 23.56 8.17 7.34
C ASN A 256 22.42 8.61 6.43
N TYR A 257 21.32 9.11 7.00
CA TYR A 257 20.22 9.66 6.23
C TYR A 257 20.61 10.95 5.49
N ALA A 258 21.32 11.86 6.16
CA ALA A 258 21.85 13.07 5.55
C ALA A 258 22.81 12.76 4.37
N ASN A 259 23.60 11.70 4.49
CA ASN A 259 24.53 11.24 3.46
C ASN A 259 23.90 10.29 2.42
N GLN A 260 22.59 10.05 2.47
CA GLN A 260 21.88 9.15 1.54
C GLN A 260 22.45 7.71 1.55
N HIS A 261 22.70 7.14 2.73
CA HIS A 261 23.17 5.76 2.92
C HIS A 261 22.03 4.80 3.35
N PRO A 262 21.19 4.32 2.41
CA PRO A 262 19.95 3.61 2.74
C PRO A 262 20.18 2.27 3.45
N TYR A 263 21.21 1.51 3.10
CA TYR A 263 21.54 0.24 3.79
C TYR A 263 21.90 0.46 5.25
N ALA A 264 22.74 1.47 5.53
CA ALA A 264 23.09 1.81 6.91
C ALA A 264 21.84 2.24 7.70
N CYS A 265 20.98 3.07 7.10
CA CYS A 265 19.71 3.48 7.73
C CYS A 265 18.80 2.29 8.03
N GLN A 266 18.66 1.33 7.09
CA GLN A 266 17.89 0.09 7.27
C GLN A 266 18.38 -0.70 8.49
N MET A 267 19.69 -0.93 8.56
CA MET A 267 20.34 -1.68 9.65
C MET A 267 20.21 -0.96 11.00
N LEU A 268 20.42 0.36 11.03
CA LEU A 268 20.32 1.17 12.23
C LEU A 268 18.89 1.21 12.76
N LEU A 269 17.90 1.37 11.90
CA LEU A 269 16.49 1.32 12.30
C LEU A 269 16.11 -0.03 12.85
N ARG A 270 16.52 -1.13 12.20
CA ARG A 270 16.31 -2.49 12.71
C ARG A 270 16.88 -2.65 14.11
N ALA A 271 18.09 -2.15 14.35
CA ALA A 271 18.76 -2.18 15.65
C ALA A 271 18.01 -1.32 16.70
N ILE A 272 17.59 -0.11 16.34
CA ILE A 272 16.79 0.77 17.21
C ILE A 272 15.51 0.05 17.65
N LEU A 273 14.76 -0.56 16.72
CA LEU A 273 13.52 -1.28 17.01
C LEU A 273 13.71 -2.49 17.94
N ASP A 274 14.88 -3.14 17.92
CA ASP A 274 15.21 -4.24 18.85
C ASP A 274 15.68 -3.76 20.23
N HIS A 275 16.18 -2.54 20.34
CA HIS A 275 16.65 -1.99 21.60
C HIS A 275 15.57 -1.34 22.46
N ILE A 276 14.44 -0.98 21.86
CA ILE A 276 13.34 -0.27 22.52
C ILE A 276 12.46 -1.12 23.45
N PRO A 277 12.15 -2.41 23.17
CA PRO A 277 11.15 -3.15 23.95
C PRO A 277 11.29 -3.12 25.48
N PRO A 278 12.50 -3.18 26.07
CA PRO A 278 12.68 -3.10 27.51
C PRO A 278 12.14 -1.83 28.17
N VAL A 279 12.11 -0.69 27.45
CA VAL A 279 11.55 0.58 27.97
C VAL A 279 10.06 0.43 28.27
N PHE A 280 9.36 -0.43 27.53
CA PHE A 280 7.94 -0.73 27.69
C PHE A 280 7.68 -1.99 28.53
N GLY A 281 8.71 -2.58 29.14
CA GLY A 281 8.59 -3.84 29.88
C GLY A 281 8.31 -5.05 28.98
N GLN A 282 8.70 -4.98 27.70
CA GLN A 282 8.46 -6.04 26.71
C GLN A 282 9.76 -6.62 26.18
N GLU A 283 9.72 -7.88 25.71
CA GLU A 283 10.87 -8.52 25.07
C GLU A 283 10.93 -8.30 23.56
N ARG A 284 9.78 -8.09 22.93
CA ARG A 284 9.64 -8.02 21.47
C ARG A 284 8.90 -6.77 21.05
N PHE A 285 9.35 -6.15 19.97
CA PHE A 285 8.73 -4.95 19.42
C PHE A 285 7.25 -5.16 19.04
N GLN A 286 6.87 -6.34 18.56
CA GLN A 286 5.47 -6.66 18.27
C GLN A 286 4.56 -6.53 19.51
N HIS A 287 5.06 -6.87 20.70
CA HIS A 287 4.30 -6.71 21.94
C HIS A 287 4.23 -5.25 22.36
N VAL A 288 5.28 -4.47 22.11
CA VAL A 288 5.25 -3.00 22.26
C VAL A 288 4.12 -2.41 21.42
N VAL A 289 3.98 -2.81 20.15
CA VAL A 289 2.91 -2.32 19.28
C VAL A 289 1.51 -2.73 19.78
N ALA A 290 1.37 -3.96 20.25
CA ALA A 290 0.07 -4.51 20.68
C ALA A 290 -0.40 -3.98 22.04
N GLN A 291 0.51 -3.84 23.00
CA GLN A 291 0.21 -3.55 24.41
C GLN A 291 0.62 -2.13 24.83
N GLY A 292 1.31 -1.40 23.96
CA GLY A 292 1.79 -0.06 24.27
C GLY A 292 0.67 1.00 24.31
N PRO A 293 1.02 2.17 24.84
CA PRO A 293 0.14 3.32 25.15
C PRO A 293 -0.36 4.09 23.90
N TRP A 294 -0.44 3.44 22.74
CA TRP A 294 -0.55 4.12 21.46
C TRP A 294 -1.97 4.62 21.17
N GLY A 295 -2.08 5.89 20.76
CA GLY A 295 -3.26 6.47 20.14
C GLY A 295 -3.59 5.85 18.77
N LYS A 296 -4.74 6.23 18.18
CA LYS A 296 -5.19 5.65 16.89
C LYS A 296 -4.19 5.85 15.75
N THR A 297 -3.60 7.04 15.66
CA THR A 297 -2.60 7.39 14.64
C THR A 297 -1.26 6.69 14.90
N GLU A 298 -0.76 6.75 16.14
CA GLU A 298 0.46 6.07 16.56
C GLU A 298 0.41 4.56 16.32
N LYS A 299 -0.74 3.91 16.55
CA LYS A 299 -0.92 2.49 16.20
C LYS A 299 -0.69 2.21 14.72
N THR A 300 -0.98 3.17 13.84
CA THR A 300 -0.70 3.03 12.40
C THR A 300 0.80 3.10 12.15
N TYR A 301 1.49 4.07 12.77
CA TYR A 301 2.95 4.19 12.68
C TYR A 301 3.68 2.96 13.24
N MET A 302 3.27 2.46 14.41
CA MET A 302 3.90 1.29 15.03
C MET A 302 3.72 0.02 14.18
N LYS A 303 2.57 -0.13 13.50
CA LYS A 303 2.36 -1.21 12.53
C LYS A 303 3.30 -1.09 11.33
N GLN A 304 3.44 0.11 10.77
CA GLN A 304 4.39 0.34 9.67
C GLN A 304 5.83 0.01 10.08
N LEU A 305 6.25 0.39 11.29
CA LEU A 305 7.58 0.03 11.82
C LEU A 305 7.73 -1.48 12.04
N THR A 306 6.64 -2.19 12.36
CA THR A 306 6.65 -3.65 12.49
C THR A 306 6.84 -4.32 11.14
N GLU A 307 6.09 -3.88 10.12
CA GLU A 307 6.19 -4.39 8.74
C GLU A 307 7.57 -4.10 8.13
N PHE A 308 8.12 -2.92 8.41
CA PHE A 308 9.45 -2.50 7.96
C PHE A 308 10.57 -3.47 8.40
N ARG A 309 10.40 -4.20 9.51
CA ARG A 309 11.42 -5.17 9.96
C ARG A 309 11.76 -6.20 8.90
N ALA A 310 10.81 -6.62 8.06
CA ALA A 310 11.06 -7.57 6.98
C ALA A 310 12.00 -6.98 5.91
N SER A 311 11.81 -5.71 5.55
CA SER A 311 12.68 -5.00 4.61
C SER A 311 14.10 -4.84 5.15
N ALA A 312 14.23 -4.49 6.43
CA ALA A 312 15.54 -4.35 7.03
C ALA A 312 16.25 -5.70 7.29
N ASP A 313 15.49 -6.76 7.52
CA ASP A 313 16.03 -8.12 7.63
C ASP A 313 16.60 -8.61 6.29
N ASP A 314 15.89 -8.32 5.20
CA ASP A 314 16.38 -8.57 3.84
C ASP A 314 17.67 -7.77 3.55
N ALA A 315 17.69 -6.47 3.89
CA ALA A 315 18.88 -5.63 3.74
C ALA A 315 20.11 -6.15 4.51
N LEU A 316 19.89 -6.88 5.61
CA LEU A 316 20.94 -7.46 6.46
C LEU A 316 21.42 -8.84 6.01
N HIS A 317 20.48 -9.71 5.60
CA HIS A 317 20.76 -11.14 5.43
C HIS A 317 20.87 -11.57 3.96
N ARG A 318 20.40 -10.74 3.01
CA ARG A 318 20.48 -11.06 1.59
C ARG A 318 21.94 -11.17 1.16
N GLN A 319 22.32 -12.34 0.64
CA GLN A 319 23.65 -12.58 0.08
C GLN A 319 23.80 -11.92 -1.30
N ILE A 320 25.04 -11.60 -1.69
CA ILE A 320 25.35 -11.10 -3.03
C ILE A 320 24.91 -12.14 -4.06
N GLY A 321 24.14 -11.71 -5.07
CA GLY A 321 23.63 -12.56 -6.13
C GLY A 321 23.57 -11.81 -7.47
N THR A 322 22.83 -12.36 -8.43
CA THR A 322 22.65 -11.79 -9.77
C THR A 322 21.69 -10.60 -9.80
N ARG A 323 20.93 -10.37 -8.72
CA ARG A 323 19.98 -9.26 -8.59
C ARG A 323 20.67 -7.98 -8.17
N THR A 324 20.25 -6.87 -8.75
CA THR A 324 20.73 -5.56 -8.32
C THR A 324 20.04 -5.18 -7.01
N SER A 325 20.76 -5.27 -5.88
CA SER A 325 20.22 -4.83 -4.59
C SER A 325 20.10 -3.30 -4.57
N ARG A 326 18.88 -2.77 -4.61
CA ARG A 326 18.61 -1.32 -4.61
C ARG A 326 17.66 -0.94 -3.47
N PHE A 327 18.22 -0.57 -2.32
CA PHE A 327 17.50 0.25 -1.35
C PHE A 327 17.78 1.72 -1.63
N SER A 328 16.75 2.54 -1.51
CA SER A 328 16.79 3.99 -1.57
C SER A 328 16.32 4.57 -0.24
N ILE A 329 16.58 5.86 -0.01
CA ILE A 329 16.07 6.56 1.18
C ILE A 329 14.53 6.58 1.24
N GLY A 330 13.85 6.45 0.10
CA GLY A 330 12.40 6.34 0.02
C GLY A 330 11.83 5.02 0.53
N ASP A 331 12.66 3.97 0.69
CA ASP A 331 12.25 2.69 1.26
C ASP A 331 12.24 2.69 2.81
N LEU A 332 12.68 3.79 3.43
CA LEU A 332 12.64 3.95 4.89
C LEU A 332 11.24 4.34 5.38
N PRO A 333 10.88 4.01 6.64
CA PRO A 333 9.65 4.49 7.25
C PRO A 333 9.62 6.02 7.29
N THR A 334 8.42 6.58 7.45
CA THR A 334 8.30 8.03 7.58
C THR A 334 9.02 8.51 8.85
N ARG A 335 9.68 9.68 8.78
CA ARG A 335 10.29 10.35 9.95
C ARG A 335 9.31 10.43 11.11
N ALA A 336 8.05 10.78 10.83
CA ALA A 336 6.99 10.87 11.82
C ALA A 336 6.78 9.56 12.59
N SER A 337 6.92 8.40 11.94
CA SER A 337 6.76 7.10 12.61
C SER A 337 7.86 6.85 13.64
N VAL A 338 9.10 7.18 13.28
CA VAL A 338 10.27 6.97 14.14
C VAL A 338 10.32 7.99 15.27
N ASN A 339 9.99 9.26 15.00
CA ASN A 339 9.88 10.28 16.04
C ASN A 339 8.76 9.94 17.03
N ALA A 340 7.58 9.52 16.58
CA ALA A 340 6.50 9.09 17.47
C ALA A 340 6.89 7.90 18.37
N LEU A 341 7.68 6.96 17.84
CA LEU A 341 8.22 5.86 18.66
C LEU A 341 9.16 6.39 19.75
N LEU A 342 10.08 7.28 19.39
CA LEU A 342 11.07 7.84 20.30
C LEU A 342 10.46 8.80 21.33
N GLU A 343 9.39 9.51 20.97
CA GLU A 343 8.53 10.25 21.91
C GLU A 343 7.88 9.29 22.91
N GLY A 344 7.31 8.18 22.42
CA GLY A 344 6.79 7.13 23.30
C GLY A 344 7.85 6.57 24.25
N VAL A 345 9.07 6.34 23.76
CA VAL A 345 10.22 5.95 24.58
C VAL A 345 10.52 6.99 25.64
N ARG A 346 10.64 8.27 25.23
CA ARG A 346 10.87 9.39 26.15
C ARG A 346 9.82 9.37 27.25
N ASP A 347 8.55 9.25 26.91
CA ASP A 347 7.46 9.33 27.88
C ASP A 347 7.42 8.14 28.85
N HIS A 348 7.91 6.96 28.42
CA HIS A 348 7.91 5.73 29.22
C HIS A 348 9.19 5.48 30.01
N LEU A 349 10.25 6.24 29.73
CA LEU A 349 11.44 6.22 30.56
C LEU A 349 11.11 6.72 31.98
N PRO A 350 11.37 5.92 33.04
CA PRO A 350 11.09 6.35 34.40
C PRO A 350 12.03 7.48 34.81
N VAL A 351 11.47 8.51 35.45
CA VAL A 351 12.25 9.63 36.00
C VAL A 351 12.72 9.27 37.41
N ILE A 352 13.99 9.48 37.70
CA ILE A 352 14.52 9.34 39.06
C ILE A 352 13.95 10.51 39.89
N GLN A 353 13.03 10.21 40.83
CA GLN A 353 12.62 11.19 41.83
C GLN A 353 13.81 11.44 42.76
N GLN A 354 14.35 12.66 42.76
CA GLN A 354 15.30 13.07 43.77
C GLN A 354 14.59 13.00 45.13
N GLN A 355 15.03 12.10 46.01
CA GLN A 355 14.67 12.16 47.42
C GLN A 355 15.29 13.44 47.98
N GLU A 356 14.46 14.45 48.26
CA GLU A 356 14.83 15.57 49.11
C GLU A 356 15.37 14.99 50.43
N THR A 357 16.65 15.24 50.69
CA THR A 357 17.29 14.97 51.99
C THR A 357 17.72 16.28 52.62
#